data_AF-A0A971M6I2-F1
#
_entry.id   AF-A0A971M6I2-F1
#
_cell.length_a   1.000
_cell.length_b   1.000
_cell.length_c   1.000
_cell.angle_alpha   90.00
_cell.angle_beta   90.00
_cell.angle_gamma   90.00
#
_symmetry.space_group_name_H-M   'P 1'
#
loop_
_entity.id
_entity.type
_entity.pdbx_description
1 polymer ?
#
loop_
_entity_poly.entity_id
_entity_poly.type
_entity_poly.pdbx_seq_one_letter_code
_entity_poly.pdbx_strand_id
1 'polypeptide(L)'
;MEKRRSDMVKWDIKSRGISDKNVLNAMLKVERHRFIDERQQGDAYSDHPLPIGEGQTISQPYVVAFMTEAVALKGNERVLEIGTGSGYQAA
;
A
#
# COMPACT_ATOMS: atom_id res chain seq x y z
N MET A 1 12.40 -1.11 -9.43
CA MET A 1 11.26 -0.83 -8.52
C MET A 1 10.03 -0.33 -9.27
N GLU A 2 10.15 0.70 -10.12
CA GLU A 2 9.05 1.29 -10.91
C GLU A 2 8.12 0.26 -11.59
N LYS A 3 8.68 -0.62 -12.42
CA LYS A 3 7.89 -1.64 -13.15
C LYS A 3 7.10 -2.56 -12.21
N ARG A 4 7.70 -3.01 -11.10
CA ARG A 4 7.06 -3.92 -10.14
C ARG A 4 5.91 -3.23 -9.42
N ARG A 5 6.06 -1.95 -9.08
CA ARG A 5 4.99 -1.12 -8.52
C ARG A 5 3.82 -0.98 -9.50
N SER A 6 4.11 -0.65 -10.76
CA SER A 6 3.08 -0.53 -11.79
C SER A 6 2.38 -1.87 -12.07
N ASP A 7 3.12 -2.97 -12.09
CA ASP A 7 2.57 -4.32 -12.25
C ASP A 7 1.67 -4.69 -11.06
N MET A 8 2.08 -4.43 -9.81
CA MET A 8 1.25 -4.62 -8.61
C MET A 8 -0.07 -3.84 -8.71
N VAL A 9 -0.03 -2.56 -9.09
CA VAL A 9 -1.24 -1.75 -9.24
C VAL A 9 -2.15 -2.30 -10.33
N LYS A 10 -1.59 -2.76 -11.45
CA LYS A 10 -2.36 -3.29 -12.58
C LYS A 10 -2.98 -4.65 -12.28
N TRP A 11 -2.19 -5.58 -11.76
CA TRP A 11 -2.51 -7.01 -11.72
C TRP A 11 -3.00 -7.49 -10.37
N ASP A 12 -2.63 -6.83 -9.28
CA ASP A 12 -3.01 -7.26 -7.93
C ASP A 12 -4.05 -6.33 -7.29
N ILE A 13 -4.12 -5.08 -7.72
CA ILE A 13 -5.05 -4.09 -7.16
C ILE A 13 -6.24 -3.86 -8.10
N LYS A 14 -5.97 -3.33 -9.30
CA LYS A 14 -7.04 -2.93 -10.24
C LYS A 14 -7.83 -4.12 -10.79
N SER A 15 -7.17 -5.24 -11.08
CA SER A 15 -7.81 -6.47 -11.56
C SER A 15 -8.83 -7.04 -10.55
N ARG A 16 -8.67 -6.71 -9.27
CA ARG A 16 -9.48 -7.19 -8.14
C ARG A 16 -10.54 -6.19 -7.68
N GLY A 17 -10.87 -5.21 -8.53
CA GLY A 17 -12.05 -4.35 -8.36
C GLY A 17 -11.77 -2.94 -7.87
N ILE A 18 -10.56 -2.61 -7.43
CA ILE A 18 -10.21 -1.24 -7.02
C ILE A 18 -10.16 -0.35 -8.26
N SER A 19 -10.95 0.72 -8.24
CA SER A 19 -11.19 1.58 -9.41
C SER A 19 -11.09 3.07 -9.11
N ASP A 20 -11.06 3.48 -7.83
CA ASP A 20 -10.83 4.86 -7.43
C ASP A 20 -9.46 5.34 -7.92
N LYS A 21 -9.49 6.37 -8.78
CA LYS A 21 -8.29 6.92 -9.41
C LYS A 21 -7.33 7.54 -8.39
N ASN A 22 -7.84 8.13 -7.31
CA ASN A 22 -7.01 8.73 -6.27
C ASN A 22 -6.26 7.64 -5.49
N VAL A 23 -6.94 6.53 -5.17
CA VAL A 23 -6.32 5.36 -4.53
C VAL A 23 -5.25 4.76 -5.45
N LEU A 24 -5.57 4.49 -6.71
CA LEU A 24 -4.62 3.92 -7.67
C LEU A 24 -3.39 4.83 -7.86
N ASN A 25 -3.59 6.15 -7.93
CA ASN A 25 -2.50 7.12 -8.03
C ASN A 25 -1.65 7.17 -6.76
N ALA A 26 -2.26 7.07 -5.57
CA ALA A 26 -1.52 6.99 -4.31
C ALA A 26 -0.64 5.74 -4.26
N MET A 27 -1.17 4.57 -4.65
CA MET A 27 -0.41 3.31 -4.72
C MET A 27 0.73 3.36 -5.74
N LEU A 28 0.59 4.14 -6.82
CA LEU A 28 1.66 4.40 -7.79
C LEU A 28 2.69 5.43 -7.29
N LYS A 29 2.29 6.38 -6.44
CA LYS A 29 3.15 7.47 -5.97
C LYS A 29 3.99 7.04 -4.78
N VAL A 30 3.38 6.39 -3.78
CA VAL A 30 4.04 6.04 -2.52
C VAL A 30 4.95 4.83 -2.73
N GLU A 31 6.23 5.01 -2.44
CA GLU A 31 7.27 4.00 -2.66
C GLU A 31 7.31 2.98 -1.51
N ARG A 32 6.49 1.94 -1.59
CA ARG A 32 6.36 0.88 -0.57
C ARG A 32 7.68 0.30 -0.06
N HIS A 33 8.67 0.13 -0.94
CA HIS A 33 10.00 -0.39 -0.59
C HIS A 33 10.81 0.49 0.38
N ARG A 34 10.44 1.76 0.60
CA ARG A 34 11.04 2.64 1.62
C ARG A 34 10.53 2.38 3.04
N PHE A 35 9.49 1.56 3.18
CA PHE A 35 8.80 1.27 4.44
C PHE A 35 9.10 -0.15 4.98
N ILE A 36 10.14 -0.80 4.45
CA ILE A 36 10.59 -2.14 4.82
C ILE A 36 12.12 -2.21 4.86
N ASP A 37 12.65 -3.24 5.50
CA ASP A 37 14.09 -3.53 5.52
C ASP A 37 14.65 -3.80 4.11
N GLU A 38 15.88 -3.36 3.84
CA GLU A 38 16.55 -3.50 2.53
C GLU A 38 16.57 -4.95 2.03
N ARG A 39 16.73 -5.92 2.94
CA ARG A 39 16.75 -7.36 2.62
C ARG A 39 15.43 -7.86 2.04
N GLN A 40 14.34 -7.14 2.30
CA GLN A 40 12.98 -7.49 1.86
C GLN A 40 12.52 -6.67 0.64
N GLN A 41 13.32 -5.73 0.15
CA GLN A 41 12.94 -4.92 -1.03
C GLN A 41 12.69 -5.77 -2.28
N GLY A 42 13.28 -6.97 -2.33
CA GLY A 42 12.99 -8.01 -3.32
C GLY A 42 11.51 -8.40 -3.39
N ASP A 43 10.75 -8.24 -2.32
CA ASP A 43 9.33 -8.60 -2.24
C ASP A 43 8.41 -7.39 -1.98
N ALA A 44 8.95 -6.17 -2.03
CA ALA A 44 8.23 -4.95 -1.67
C ALA A 44 6.87 -4.76 -2.34
N TYR A 45 6.72 -5.26 -3.57
CA TYR A 45 5.52 -5.10 -4.41
C TYR A 45 4.84 -6.43 -4.70
N SER A 46 5.19 -7.50 -3.97
CA SER A 46 4.46 -8.75 -3.97
C SER A 46 3.19 -8.58 -3.13
N ASP A 47 2.07 -9.18 -3.56
CA ASP A 47 0.78 -9.00 -2.90
C ASP A 47 0.60 -9.87 -1.65
N HIS A 48 1.46 -9.68 -0.65
CA HIS A 48 1.39 -10.32 0.67
C HIS A 48 1.99 -9.41 1.75
N PRO A 49 1.72 -9.65 3.05
CA PRO A 49 2.36 -8.89 4.12
C PRO A 49 3.86 -9.21 4.21
N LEU A 50 4.63 -8.25 4.74
CA LEU A 50 6.07 -8.42 5.03
C LEU A 50 6.34 -8.03 6.50
N PRO A 51 7.23 -8.74 7.21
CA PRO A 51 7.63 -8.36 8.56
C PRO A 51 8.37 -7.02 8.59
N ILE A 52 8.09 -6.20 9.61
CA ILE A 52 8.74 -4.88 9.81
C ILE A 52 9.44 -4.74 11.16
N GLY A 53 9.63 -5.86 11.88
CA GLY A 53 10.18 -5.90 13.23
C GLY A 53 9.10 -5.87 14.31
N GLU A 54 9.48 -6.11 15.56
CA GLU A 54 8.60 -6.06 16.75
C GLU A 54 7.31 -6.91 16.63
N GLY A 55 7.40 -8.04 15.91
CA GLY A 55 6.25 -8.91 15.63
C GLY A 55 5.17 -8.30 14.74
N GLN A 56 5.43 -7.15 14.09
CA GLN A 56 4.51 -6.44 13.22
C GLN A 56 4.76 -6.74 11.75
N THR A 57 3.76 -6.46 10.91
CA THR A 57 3.86 -6.56 9.46
C THR A 57 3.36 -5.29 8.77
N ILE A 58 3.91 -4.99 7.60
CA ILE A 58 3.28 -4.08 6.63
C ILE A 58 2.20 -4.87 5.89
N SER A 59 0.98 -4.34 5.85
CA SER A 59 -0.18 -4.98 5.23
C SER A 59 0.01 -5.26 3.74
N GLN A 60 -0.62 -6.31 3.22
CA GLN A 60 -0.70 -6.62 1.79
C GLN A 60 -1.14 -5.39 0.96
N PRO A 61 -0.50 -5.08 -0.18
CA PRO A 61 -0.87 -3.95 -1.04
C PRO A 61 -2.35 -3.88 -1.42
N TYR A 62 -2.97 -5.01 -1.79
CA TYR A 62 -4.41 -5.04 -2.05
C TYR A 62 -5.25 -4.61 -0.85
N VAL A 63 -4.90 -5.06 0.37
CA VAL A 63 -5.65 -4.71 1.59
C VAL A 63 -5.55 -3.21 1.88
N VAL A 64 -4.37 -2.60 1.70
CA VAL A 64 -4.17 -1.14 1.81
C VAL A 64 -5.08 -0.39 0.83
N ALA A 65 -5.09 -0.80 -0.45
CA ALA A 65 -5.91 -0.18 -1.47
C ALA A 65 -7.42 -0.35 -1.19
N PHE A 66 -7.83 -1.55 -0.78
CA PHE A 66 -9.21 -1.87 -0.42
C PHE A 66 -9.71 -1.05 0.77
N MET A 67 -8.94 -0.98 1.85
CA MET A 67 -9.28 -0.16 3.02
C MET A 67 -9.39 1.31 2.64
N THR A 68 -8.45 1.82 1.84
CA THR A 68 -8.43 3.23 1.43
C THR A 68 -9.63 3.58 0.55
N GLU A 69 -10.00 2.71 -0.41
CA GLU A 69 -11.17 2.92 -1.27
C GLU A 69 -12.48 2.88 -0.46
N ALA A 70 -12.59 1.99 0.52
CA ALA A 70 -13.78 1.85 1.35
C ALA A 70 -14.08 3.09 2.21
N VAL A 71 -13.06 3.86 2.60
CA VAL A 71 -13.24 5.12 3.36
C VAL A 71 -13.77 6.25 2.47
N ALA A 72 -13.66 6.12 1.13
CA ALA A 72 -14.23 7.03 0.13
C ALA A 72 -13.81 8.51 0.27
N LEU A 73 -12.54 8.74 0.66
CA LEU A 73 -11.95 10.06 0.88
C LEU A 73 -12.07 10.99 -0.33
N LYS A 74 -12.24 12.29 -0.06
CA LYS A 74 -12.35 13.39 -1.04
C LYS A 74 -11.17 14.34 -1.01
N GLY A 75 -10.30 14.24 0.00
CA GLY A 75 -9.02 14.97 0.10
C GLY A 75 -9.04 16.17 1.05
N ASN A 76 -10.16 16.43 1.73
CA ASN A 76 -10.30 17.51 2.73
C ASN A 76 -10.60 16.96 4.13
N GLU A 77 -10.66 15.65 4.28
CA GLU A 77 -10.92 14.99 5.55
C GLU A 77 -9.70 15.08 6.49
N ARG A 78 -9.99 15.11 7.79
CA ARG A 78 -9.01 14.81 8.83
C ARG A 78 -9.18 13.35 9.22
N VAL A 79 -8.18 12.54 8.95
CA VAL A 79 -8.22 11.08 9.14
C VAL A 79 -7.42 10.69 10.39
N LEU A 80 -7.92 9.72 11.15
CA LEU A 80 -7.21 9.03 12.21
C LEU A 80 -6.94 7.59 11.77
N GLU A 81 -5.67 7.23 11.63
CA GLU A 81 -5.24 5.83 11.50
C GLU A 81 -4.75 5.35 12.86
N ILE A 82 -5.20 4.16 13.29
CA ILE A 82 -4.72 3.50 14.50
C ILE A 82 -3.86 2.32 14.10
N GLY A 83 -2.60 2.32 14.54
CA GLY A 83 -1.61 1.29 14.21
C GLY A 83 -0.73 1.68 13.04
N THR A 84 0.12 2.70 13.23
CA THR A 84 1.02 3.23 12.18
C THR A 84 1.88 2.15 11.54
N GLY A 85 2.37 1.19 12.32
CA GLY A 85 3.27 0.14 11.83
C GLY A 85 4.49 0.75 11.14
N SER A 86 4.66 0.46 9.85
CA SER A 86 5.74 1.07 9.06
C SER A 86 5.47 2.51 8.63
N GLY A 87 4.22 2.97 8.69
CA GLY A 87 3.77 4.27 8.20
C GLY A 87 3.37 4.29 6.73
N TYR A 88 3.39 3.14 6.03
CA TYR A 88 3.09 3.07 4.60
C TYR A 88 1.66 3.51 4.25
N GLN A 89 0.67 3.08 5.05
CA GLN A 89 -0.74 3.42 4.82
C GLN A 89 -1.06 4.89 5.16
N ALA A 90 -0.24 5.53 6.01
CA ALA A 90 -0.37 6.93 6.38
C ALA A 90 0.26 7.92 5.39
N ALA A 91 1.08 7.44 4.44
CA ALA A 91 1.94 8.26 3.58
C ALA A 91 1.26 8.76 2.28
#